data_AF-A0A9N8HRN5-F1
#
_entry.id   AF-A0A9N8HRN5-F1
#
_cell.length_a   1.000
_cell.length_b   1.000
_cell.length_c   1.000
_cell.angle_alpha   90.00
_cell.angle_beta   90.00
_cell.angle_gamma   90.00
#
_symmetry.space_group_name_H-M   'P 1'
#
loop_
_entity.id
_entity.type
_entity.pdbx_description
1 polymer ?
#
loop_
_entity_poly.entity_id
_entity_poly.type
_entity_poly.pdbx_seq_one_letter_code
_entity_poly.pdbx_strand_id
1 'polypeptide(L)'
;MDDNNVDAKALATLGVSVHWLQTGFMEEVQAAGFDESATIYNIEPTVIREKGKDTTCPVDGRIGASYAHALLLRCLEQNNEKSVVVGPANFMLSYGWRYAVRDIVETLVDFCQSSSLDPKDTYIWICCLCNNQHRVKEIH
;
A
#
# COMPACT_ATOMS: atom_id res chain seq x y z
N MET A 1 -18.62 25.62 -7.14
CA MET A 1 -18.33 24.74 -6.00
C MET A 1 -17.80 23.48 -6.61
N ASP A 2 -16.48 23.27 -6.51
CA ASP A 2 -15.79 22.18 -7.19
C ASP A 2 -16.06 20.85 -6.48
N ASP A 3 -16.94 20.03 -7.06
CA ASP A 3 -17.21 18.66 -6.62
C ASP A 3 -15.99 17.71 -6.79
N ASN A 4 -14.94 18.14 -7.50
CA ASN A 4 -13.75 17.32 -7.78
C ASN A 4 -12.72 17.27 -6.63
N ASN A 5 -12.88 18.04 -5.55
CA ASN A 5 -11.89 18.09 -4.47
C ASN A 5 -12.15 17.03 -3.37
N VAL A 6 -13.33 16.42 -3.35
CA VAL A 6 -13.71 15.44 -2.33
C VAL A 6 -13.06 14.07 -2.59
N ASP A 7 -12.80 13.71 -3.84
CA ASP A 7 -12.18 12.42 -4.21
C ASP A 7 -10.66 12.41 -4.03
N ALA A 8 -9.96 13.48 -4.43
CA ALA A 8 -8.49 13.54 -4.33
C ALA A 8 -8.01 13.46 -2.87
N LYS A 9 -8.72 14.12 -1.95
CA LYS A 9 -8.38 14.09 -0.52
C LYS A 9 -8.64 12.72 0.10
N ALA A 10 -9.76 12.06 -0.25
CA ALA A 10 -10.06 10.71 0.20
C ALA A 10 -9.00 9.70 -0.30
N LEU A 11 -8.59 9.82 -1.57
CA LEU A 11 -7.55 9.01 -2.19
C LEU A 11 -6.16 9.22 -1.56
N ALA A 12 -5.88 10.40 -1.02
CA ALA A 12 -4.62 10.72 -0.36
C ALA A 12 -4.49 10.10 1.05
N THR A 13 -5.63 9.79 1.68
CA THR A 13 -5.70 9.22 3.04
C THR A 13 -5.90 7.71 3.07
N LEU A 14 -5.71 7.02 1.94
CA LEU A 14 -5.84 5.57 1.87
C LEU A 14 -4.69 4.84 2.55
N GLY A 15 -5.00 3.70 3.16
CA GLY A 15 -4.06 2.74 3.71
C GLY A 15 -4.34 1.33 3.20
N VAL A 16 -3.39 0.43 3.43
CA VAL A 16 -3.49 -0.99 3.07
C VAL A 16 -3.80 -1.78 4.33
N SER A 17 -4.72 -2.75 4.24
CA SER A 17 -5.09 -3.59 5.37
C SER A 17 -3.89 -4.41 5.88
N VAL A 18 -3.78 -4.58 7.19
CA VAL A 18 -2.73 -5.43 7.79
C VAL A 18 -2.87 -6.88 7.29
N HIS A 19 -4.09 -7.36 7.09
CA HIS A 19 -4.33 -8.68 6.53
C HIS A 19 -3.70 -8.86 5.14
N TRP A 20 -3.85 -7.88 4.24
CA TRP A 20 -3.20 -7.92 2.92
C TRP A 20 -1.68 -7.87 3.05
N LEU A 21 -1.15 -7.02 3.94
CA LEU A 21 0.29 -6.92 4.19
C LEU A 21 0.89 -8.25 4.66
N GLN A 22 0.16 -9.00 5.49
CA GLN A 22 0.58 -10.32 5.99
C GLN A 22 0.49 -11.42 4.93
N THR A 23 -0.45 -11.31 4.00
CA THR A 23 -0.76 -12.35 3.01
C THR A 23 -0.29 -11.94 1.63
N GLY A 24 -1.15 -11.30 0.84
CA GLY A 24 -0.91 -10.97 -0.56
C GLY A 24 0.37 -10.15 -0.81
N PHE A 25 0.73 -9.22 0.08
CA PHE A 25 1.98 -8.47 -0.08
C PHE A 25 3.22 -9.35 0.09
N MET A 26 3.22 -10.26 1.08
CA MET A 26 4.34 -11.20 1.28
C MET A 26 4.44 -12.19 0.13
N GLU A 27 3.31 -12.64 -0.43
CA GLU A 27 3.29 -13.47 -1.65
C GLU A 27 3.91 -12.73 -2.84
N GLU A 28 3.63 -11.43 -3.00
CA GLU A 28 4.22 -10.61 -4.06
C GLU A 28 5.73 -10.41 -3.89
N VAL A 29 6.20 -10.23 -2.65
CA VAL A 29 7.64 -10.13 -2.33
C VAL A 29 8.36 -11.44 -2.68
N GLN A 30 7.79 -12.58 -2.29
CA GLN A 30 8.34 -13.90 -2.60
C GLN A 30 8.31 -14.19 -4.12
N ALA A 31 7.23 -13.84 -4.81
CA ALA A 31 7.10 -14.02 -6.25
C ALA A 31 8.12 -13.19 -7.04
N ALA A 32 8.57 -12.04 -6.49
CA ALA A 32 9.63 -11.24 -7.07
C ALA A 32 11.06 -11.77 -6.77
N GLY A 33 11.18 -12.93 -6.10
CA GLY A 33 12.45 -13.59 -5.81
C GLY A 33 13.17 -13.08 -4.57
N PHE A 34 12.49 -12.32 -3.72
CA PHE A 34 13.01 -11.87 -2.43
C PHE A 34 12.59 -12.82 -1.31
N ASP A 35 13.45 -12.94 -0.30
CA ASP A 35 13.07 -13.55 0.96
C ASP A 35 12.51 -12.50 1.93
N GLU A 36 12.08 -12.98 3.08
CA GLU A 36 11.45 -12.19 4.13
C GLU A 36 12.40 -11.19 4.80
N SER A 37 13.71 -11.38 4.67
CA SER A 37 14.73 -10.47 5.20
C SER A 37 15.00 -9.28 4.27
N ALA A 38 14.48 -9.31 3.04
CA ALA A 38 14.61 -8.20 2.10
C ALA A 38 14.06 -6.92 2.72
N THR A 39 14.79 -5.83 2.50
CA THR A 39 14.41 -4.53 3.05
C THR A 39 13.44 -3.81 2.12
N ILE A 40 12.73 -2.81 2.64
CA ILE A 40 11.89 -1.93 1.80
C ILE A 40 12.70 -1.31 0.65
N TYR A 41 13.97 -0.98 0.89
CA TYR A 41 14.87 -0.50 -0.16
C TYR A 41 15.07 -1.50 -1.30
N ASN A 42 15.13 -2.80 -0.99
CA ASN A 42 15.30 -3.84 -2.01
C ASN A 42 14.04 -4.08 -2.84
N ILE A 43 12.88 -4.11 -2.18
CA ILE A 43 11.62 -4.47 -2.83
C ILE A 43 10.90 -3.29 -3.49
N GLU A 44 11.25 -2.04 -3.13
CA GLU A 44 10.53 -0.88 -3.65
C GLU A 44 10.52 -0.79 -5.17
N PRO A 45 11.65 -0.94 -5.88
CA PRO A 45 11.67 -0.77 -7.33
C PRO A 45 10.91 -1.89 -8.08
N THR A 46 10.91 -3.11 -7.55
CA THR A 46 10.51 -4.34 -8.24
C THR A 46 9.14 -4.86 -7.83
N VAL A 47 8.70 -4.57 -6.61
CA VAL A 47 7.40 -4.98 -6.07
C VAL A 47 6.48 -3.77 -5.94
N ILE A 48 6.91 -2.75 -5.20
CA ILE A 48 6.03 -1.64 -4.81
C ILE A 48 5.76 -0.71 -5.99
N ARG A 49 6.82 -0.19 -6.62
CA ARG A 49 6.71 0.72 -7.76
C ARG A 49 6.21 -0.02 -9.01
N GLU A 50 6.67 -1.25 -9.24
CA GLU A 50 6.27 -2.01 -10.42
C GLU A 50 4.75 -2.26 -10.45
N LYS A 51 4.12 -2.44 -9.27
CA LYS A 51 2.67 -2.67 -9.14
C LYS A 51 1.81 -1.62 -9.86
N GLY A 52 2.19 -0.35 -9.75
CA GLY A 52 1.43 0.78 -10.29
C GLY A 52 1.90 1.26 -11.65
N LYS A 53 2.94 0.66 -12.22
CA LYS A 53 3.65 1.16 -13.41
C LYS A 53 2.75 1.40 -14.61
N ASP A 54 1.88 0.43 -14.93
CA ASP A 54 0.99 0.49 -16.09
C ASP A 54 -0.43 0.95 -15.70
N THR A 55 -0.62 1.40 -14.46
CA THR A 55 -1.92 1.84 -13.94
C THR A 55 -2.04 3.36 -14.06
N THR A 56 -3.18 3.82 -14.59
CA THR A 56 -3.54 5.25 -14.57
C THR A 56 -3.83 5.68 -13.14
N CYS A 57 -3.06 6.61 -12.62
CA CYS A 57 -3.23 7.15 -11.28
C CYS A 57 -4.57 7.90 -11.17
N PRO A 58 -5.42 7.55 -10.18
CA PRO A 58 -6.76 8.14 -10.05
C PRO A 58 -6.73 9.60 -9.57
N VAL A 59 -5.57 10.09 -9.09
CA VAL A 59 -5.41 11.46 -8.58
C VAL A 59 -5.05 12.44 -9.69
N ASP A 60 -4.15 12.06 -10.60
CA ASP A 60 -3.60 12.97 -11.63
C ASP A 60 -3.89 12.52 -13.08
N GLY A 61 -4.50 11.35 -13.28
CA GLY A 61 -4.83 10.81 -14.61
C GLY A 61 -3.61 10.36 -15.44
N ARG A 62 -2.41 10.31 -14.86
CA ARG A 62 -1.17 9.91 -15.56
C ARG A 62 -0.84 8.44 -15.31
N ILE A 63 -0.15 7.79 -16.26
CA ILE A 63 0.39 6.42 -16.08
C ILE A 63 1.44 6.39 -14.97
N GLY A 64 1.36 5.38 -14.11
CA GLY A 64 2.16 5.23 -12.90
C GLY A 64 1.36 5.68 -11.67
N ALA A 65 0.80 4.72 -10.93
CA ALA A 65 0.03 4.93 -9.71
C ALA A 65 0.82 4.53 -8.45
N SER A 66 0.35 4.93 -7.27
CA SER A 66 0.84 4.35 -6.02
C SER A 66 0.44 2.87 -5.91
N TYR A 67 1.13 2.11 -5.06
CA TYR A 67 0.78 0.70 -4.81
C TYR A 67 -0.65 0.58 -4.27
N ALA A 68 -1.04 1.44 -3.33
CA ALA A 68 -2.38 1.48 -2.77
C ALA A 68 -3.46 1.80 -3.83
N HIS A 69 -3.20 2.74 -4.74
CA HIS A 69 -4.15 3.05 -5.82
C HIS A 69 -4.27 1.91 -6.83
N ALA A 70 -3.16 1.25 -7.18
CA ALA A 70 -3.20 0.09 -8.07
C ALA A 70 -3.99 -1.08 -7.47
N LEU A 71 -3.84 -1.33 -6.16
CA LEU A 71 -4.66 -2.31 -5.46
C LEU A 71 -6.14 -1.95 -5.42
N LEU A 72 -6.46 -0.69 -5.11
CA LEU A 72 -7.84 -0.21 -5.07
C LEU A 72 -8.55 -0.46 -6.41
N LEU A 73 -7.93 -0.03 -7.51
CA LEU A 73 -8.50 -0.19 -8.86
C LEU A 73 -8.71 -1.67 -9.20
N ARG A 74 -7.74 -2.54 -8.89
CA ARG A 74 -7.88 -3.98 -9.09
C ARG A 74 -9.04 -4.58 -8.28
N CYS A 75 -9.23 -4.16 -7.04
CA CYS A 75 -10.35 -4.61 -6.21
C CYS A 75 -11.71 -4.18 -6.80
N LEU A 76 -11.79 -2.95 -7.30
CA LEU A 76 -13.00 -2.44 -7.95
C LEU A 76 -13.32 -3.20 -9.24
N GLU A 77 -12.32 -3.54 -10.05
CA GLU A 77 -12.50 -4.32 -11.29
C GLU A 77 -13.02 -5.73 -11.03
N GLN A 78 -12.56 -6.36 -9.94
CA GLN A 78 -12.89 -7.75 -9.64
C GLN A 78 -14.29 -7.94 -9.00
N ASN A 79 -15.04 -6.85 -8.72
CA ASN A 79 -16.35 -6.88 -8.05
C ASN A 79 -16.38 -7.77 -6.79
N ASN A 80 -15.23 -7.93 -6.13
CA ASN A 80 -15.09 -8.90 -5.06
C ASN A 80 -15.27 -8.21 -3.72
N GLU A 81 -16.52 -8.22 -3.24
CA GLU A 81 -16.96 -7.62 -1.96
C GLU A 81 -16.21 -8.18 -0.74
N LYS A 82 -15.53 -9.34 -0.89
CA LYS A 82 -14.92 -10.11 0.21
C LYS A 82 -13.49 -9.73 0.61
N SER A 83 -12.83 -8.78 -0.05
CA SER A 83 -11.49 -8.36 0.36
C SER A 83 -11.28 -6.88 0.12
N VAL A 84 -11.71 -6.07 1.10
CA VAL A 84 -11.35 -4.65 1.16
C VAL A 84 -9.88 -4.57 1.56
N VAL A 85 -8.98 -4.64 0.58
CA VAL A 85 -7.53 -4.61 0.84
C VAL A 85 -7.01 -3.17 1.01
N VAL A 86 -7.79 -2.19 0.54
CA VAL A 86 -7.50 -0.75 0.63
C VAL A 86 -8.72 -0.02 1.18
N GLY A 87 -8.49 0.87 2.14
CA GLY A 87 -9.53 1.67 2.78
C GLY A 87 -8.94 2.95 3.42
N PRO A 88 -9.77 3.82 4.01
CA PRO A 88 -9.27 4.98 4.75
C PRO A 88 -8.32 4.54 5.87
N ALA A 89 -7.10 5.08 5.89
CA ALA A 89 -6.11 4.71 6.89
C ALA A 89 -6.57 5.10 8.30
N ASN A 90 -6.40 4.18 9.25
CA ASN A 90 -6.67 4.43 10.67
C ASN A 90 -5.38 4.79 11.41
N PHE A 91 -4.24 4.31 10.91
CA PHE A 91 -2.92 4.51 11.50
C PHE A 91 -1.90 4.89 10.45
N MET A 92 -0.88 5.64 10.85
CA MET A 92 0.29 5.94 10.04
C MET A 92 1.51 5.25 10.64
N LEU A 93 2.27 4.53 9.81
CA LEU A 93 3.51 3.90 10.21
C LEU A 93 4.71 4.72 9.70
N SER A 94 5.55 5.15 10.65
CA SER A 94 6.91 5.63 10.37
C SER A 94 7.90 4.49 10.57
N TYR A 95 8.83 4.30 9.63
CA TYR A 95 9.78 3.19 9.63
C TYR A 95 11.07 3.56 8.87
N GLY A 96 12.11 2.74 9.05
CA GLY A 96 13.37 2.88 8.31
C GLY A 96 13.37 2.07 7.02
N TRP A 97 13.87 2.64 5.91
CA TRP A 97 13.94 1.95 4.61
C TRP A 97 14.78 0.66 4.61
N ARG A 98 15.68 0.51 5.59
CA ARG A 98 16.53 -0.67 5.79
C ARG A 98 15.90 -1.74 6.67
N TYR A 99 14.69 -1.53 7.19
CA TYR A 99 13.99 -2.56 7.95
C TYR A 99 13.54 -3.68 7.02
N ALA A 100 13.66 -4.91 7.49
CA ALA A 100 13.16 -6.06 6.77
C ALA A 100 11.64 -5.95 6.63
N VAL A 101 11.13 -6.39 5.50
CA VAL A 101 9.69 -6.35 5.21
C VAL A 101 8.93 -7.19 6.23
N ARG A 102 9.46 -8.38 6.57
CA ARG A 102 8.87 -9.24 7.60
C ARG A 102 8.74 -8.55 8.94
N ASP A 103 9.81 -7.90 9.42
CA ASP A 103 9.78 -7.21 10.72
C ASP A 103 8.67 -6.15 10.77
N ILE A 104 8.49 -5.40 9.68
CA ILE A 104 7.42 -4.41 9.56
C ILE A 104 6.05 -5.10 9.63
N VAL A 105 5.85 -6.15 8.85
CA VAL A 105 4.56 -6.87 8.77
C VAL A 105 4.20 -7.56 10.08
N GLU A 106 5.14 -8.29 10.69
CA GLU A 106 4.94 -8.96 11.98
C GLU A 106 4.65 -7.95 13.09
N THR A 107 5.37 -6.82 13.12
CA THR A 107 5.08 -5.74 14.08
C THR A 107 3.65 -5.21 13.94
N LEU A 108 3.14 -5.07 12.71
CA LEU A 108 1.75 -4.62 12.47
C LEU A 108 0.71 -5.67 12.91
N VAL A 109 1.01 -6.95 12.71
CA VAL A 109 0.17 -8.06 13.20
C VAL A 109 0.15 -8.08 14.73
N ASP A 110 1.30 -7.98 15.37
CA ASP A 110 1.44 -7.91 16.83
C ASP A 110 0.75 -6.66 17.40
N PHE A 111 0.83 -5.53 16.69
CA PHE A 111 0.08 -4.32 17.03
C PHE A 111 -1.43 -4.57 17.03
N CYS A 112 -1.96 -5.23 16.00
CA CYS A 112 -3.39 -5.57 15.95
C CYS A 112 -3.78 -6.48 17.11
N GLN A 113 -2.99 -7.51 17.39
CA GLN A 113 -3.26 -8.46 18.49
C GLN A 113 -3.23 -7.78 19.86
N SER A 114 -2.17 -7.02 20.14
CA SER A 114 -2.00 -6.30 21.42
C SER A 114 -3.05 -5.21 21.63
N SER A 115 -3.59 -4.66 20.55
CA SER A 115 -4.60 -3.59 20.58
C SER A 115 -6.04 -4.09 20.37
N SER A 116 -6.25 -5.41 20.28
CA SER A 116 -7.56 -6.04 19.99
C SER A 116 -8.25 -5.50 18.71
N LEU A 117 -7.47 -5.26 17.66
CA LEU A 117 -7.94 -4.82 16.35
C LEU A 117 -8.03 -6.00 15.36
N ASP A 118 -8.99 -5.97 14.45
CA ASP A 118 -9.06 -6.92 13.32
C ASP A 118 -8.07 -6.48 12.21
N PRO A 119 -7.09 -7.30 11.81
CA PRO A 119 -6.18 -6.99 10.71
C PRO A 119 -6.87 -6.69 9.37
N LYS A 120 -8.10 -7.18 9.14
CA LYS A 120 -8.87 -6.90 7.92
C LYS A 120 -9.45 -5.50 7.89
N ASP A 121 -9.77 -4.95 9.06
CA ASP A 121 -10.34 -3.61 9.21
C ASP A 121 -9.33 -2.58 9.75
N THR A 122 -8.05 -2.97 9.81
CA THR A 122 -6.95 -2.09 10.24
C THR A 122 -6.13 -1.67 9.03
N TYR A 123 -6.28 -0.41 8.61
CA TYR A 123 -5.62 0.13 7.42
C TYR A 123 -4.46 1.03 7.80
N ILE A 124 -3.27 0.69 7.30
CA ILE A 124 -2.02 1.39 7.61
C ILE A 124 -1.61 2.25 6.42
N TRP A 125 -1.39 3.54 6.68
CA TRP A 125 -0.71 4.42 5.75
C TRP A 125 0.81 4.22 5.89
N ILE A 126 1.45 3.79 4.81
CA ILE A 126 2.90 3.57 4.73
C ILE A 126 3.41 4.35 3.53
N CYS A 127 4.42 5.20 3.73
CA CYS A 127 4.83 6.16 2.70
C CYS A 127 5.26 5.49 1.37
N CYS A 128 5.93 4.32 1.40
CA CYS A 128 6.30 3.62 0.17
C CYS A 128 5.09 3.08 -0.61
N LEU A 129 4.01 2.70 0.08
CA LEU A 129 2.83 2.11 -0.54
C LEU A 129 1.82 3.16 -0.99
N CYS A 130 1.64 4.21 -0.19
CA CYS A 130 0.57 5.20 -0.39
C CYS A 130 1.02 6.41 -1.20
N ASN A 131 2.29 6.80 -1.13
CA ASN A 131 2.80 7.83 -2.03
C ASN A 131 3.07 7.24 -3.42
N ASN A 132 2.83 8.04 -4.46
CA ASN A 132 3.15 7.65 -5.82
C ASN A 132 4.67 7.67 -6.04
N GLN A 133 5.30 6.51 -5.94
CA GLN A 133 6.76 6.37 -6.08
C GLN A 133 7.29 6.76 -7.46
N HIS A 134 6.43 6.83 -8.49
CA HIS A 134 6.80 7.35 -9.81
C HIS A 134 6.95 8.87 -9.82
N ARG A 135 6.28 9.58 -8.90
CA ARG A 135 6.26 11.05 -8.82
C ARG A 135 7.22 11.62 -7.79
N VAL A 136 7.62 10.83 -6.78
CA VAL A 136 8.57 11.28 -5.74
C VAL A 136 9.90 11.77 -6.35
N LYS A 137 10.29 11.25 -7.52
CA LYS A 137 11.50 11.68 -8.24
C LYS A 137 11.32 12.92 -9.12
N GLU A 138 10.09 13.43 -9.32
CA GLU A 138 9.82 14.60 -10.18
C GLU A 138 10.10 15.95 -9.47
N ILE A 139 10.37 15.96 -8.16
CA ILE A 139 10.64 17.19 -7.36
C ILE A 139 12.16 17.50 -7.32
N HIS A 140 12.87 17.38 -8.45
CA HIS A 140 14.24 17.87 -8.60
C HIS A 140 14.42 18.58 -9.94
#